data_AF-A0AAU2MFM7-F1
#
_entry.id   AF-A0AAU2MFM7-F1
#
_cell.length_a   1.000
_cell.length_b   1.000
_cell.length_c   1.000
_cell.angle_alpha   90.00
_cell.angle_beta   90.00
_cell.angle_gamma   90.00
#
_symmetry.space_group_name_H-M   'P 1'
#
loop_
_entity.id
_entity.type
_entity.pdbx_description
1 polymer ?
#
loop_
_entity_poly.entity_id
_entity_poly.type
_entity_poly.pdbx_seq_one_letter_code
_entity_poly.pdbx_strand_id
1 'polypeptide(L)'
;MAVPEIIPIAHEPDYRTDTIGRYTDGQFLASVTYAFPDGYTVGDDWEEHKRLYAVLHRFDHEGRHLGSDIRCAGTWAEQREHPHGDDSVTARAEAWMAALLDGLPEREYGDIAIRPFRLTVDGVLFGLVVEHRDDEDSDGEDDWAELYPDQLGFYAPWDGQYDT
;
A
#
# COMPACT_ATOMS: atom_id res chain seq x y z
N MET A 1 14.92 -18.06 -5.26
CA MET A 1 14.46 -18.59 -3.95
C MET A 1 12.94 -18.55 -3.93
N ALA A 2 12.26 -19.51 -3.29
CA ALA A 2 10.80 -19.42 -3.16
C ALA A 2 10.41 -18.22 -2.28
N VAL A 3 9.27 -17.60 -2.58
CA VAL A 3 8.69 -16.52 -1.77
C VAL A 3 8.33 -17.04 -0.37
N PRO A 4 8.78 -16.38 0.72
CA PRO A 4 8.46 -16.82 2.07
C PRO A 4 6.99 -16.53 2.40
N GLU A 5 6.42 -17.31 3.32
CA GLU A 5 5.04 -17.09 3.78
C GLU A 5 4.84 -15.74 4.49
N ILE A 6 5.92 -15.19 5.05
CA ILE A 6 5.95 -13.90 5.73
C ILE A 6 7.02 -13.06 5.03
N ILE A 7 6.60 -11.93 4.47
CA ILE A 7 7.44 -10.97 3.77
C ILE A 7 7.85 -9.88 4.76
N PRO A 8 9.15 -9.70 5.02
CA PRO A 8 9.62 -8.55 5.77
C PRO A 8 9.45 -7.28 4.94
N ILE A 9 9.17 -6.16 5.62
CA ILE A 9 9.12 -4.83 5.03
C ILE A 9 9.89 -3.91 5.97
N ALA A 10 10.98 -3.32 5.45
CA ALA A 10 11.81 -2.40 6.21
C ALA A 10 11.08 -1.06 6.37
N HIS A 11 11.16 -0.50 7.57
CA HIS A 11 10.69 0.86 7.84
C HIS A 11 11.72 1.86 7.31
N GLU A 12 11.27 2.72 6.40
CA GLU A 12 12.09 3.78 5.85
C GLU A 12 11.51 5.14 6.22
N PRO A 13 12.04 5.79 7.28
CA PRO A 13 11.60 7.12 7.69
C PRO A 13 11.65 8.13 6.55
N ASP A 14 10.61 8.96 6.46
CA ASP A 14 10.48 10.03 5.46
C ASP A 14 10.42 9.55 3.99
N TYR A 15 10.08 8.27 3.76
CA TYR A 15 9.93 7.70 2.41
C TYR A 15 8.72 6.76 2.28
N ARG A 16 8.72 5.81 1.32
CA ARG A 16 7.50 5.07 0.90
C ARG A 16 6.90 4.18 2.00
N THR A 17 7.70 3.74 2.96
CA THR A 17 7.27 2.86 4.05
C THR A 17 7.37 3.55 5.42
N ASP A 18 7.31 4.88 5.47
CA ASP A 18 7.46 5.69 6.70
C ASP A 18 6.38 5.42 7.76
N THR A 19 5.23 4.91 7.32
CA THR A 19 3.98 4.75 8.07
C THR A 19 3.62 3.27 8.29
N ILE A 20 4.64 2.45 8.56
CA ILE A 20 4.50 1.05 8.99
C ILE A 20 4.96 0.84 10.43
N GLY A 21 4.43 -0.17 11.11
CA GLY A 21 4.89 -0.48 12.46
C GLY A 21 4.02 -1.46 13.23
N ARG A 22 4.11 -1.37 14.55
CA ARG A 22 3.36 -2.19 15.52
C ARG A 22 2.43 -1.35 16.35
N TYR A 23 1.36 -1.95 16.83
CA TYR A 23 0.41 -1.38 17.79
C TYR A 23 -0.03 -2.49 18.75
N THR A 24 -0.82 -2.15 19.78
CA THR A 24 -1.18 -3.10 20.86
C THR A 24 -1.67 -4.47 20.35
N ASP A 25 -2.49 -4.50 19.28
CA ASP A 25 -3.10 -5.75 18.78
C ASP A 25 -2.36 -6.39 17.59
N GLY A 26 -1.22 -5.85 17.14
CA GLY A 26 -0.45 -6.44 16.04
C GLY A 26 0.42 -5.47 15.25
N GLN A 27 0.35 -5.57 13.92
CA GLN A 27 1.13 -4.78 12.96
C GLN A 27 0.21 -3.94 12.07
N PHE A 28 0.73 -2.84 11.54
CA PHE A 28 0.00 -2.00 10.60
C PHE A 28 0.90 -1.55 9.45
N LEU A 29 0.26 -1.32 8.30
CA LEU A 29 0.82 -0.65 7.13
C LEU A 29 -0.18 0.40 6.71
N ALA A 30 0.23 1.67 6.69
CA ALA A 30 -0.60 2.75 6.19
C ALA A 30 0.08 3.44 5.01
N SER A 31 -0.72 3.97 4.07
CA SER A 31 -0.21 4.79 2.97
C SER A 31 -1.26 5.75 2.43
N VAL A 32 -0.80 6.90 1.94
CA VAL A 32 -1.60 7.80 1.10
C VAL A 32 -1.12 7.63 -0.33
N THR A 33 -1.97 7.12 -1.20
CA THR A 33 -1.52 6.64 -2.52
C THR A 33 -2.55 6.86 -3.61
N TYR A 34 -2.06 7.20 -4.81
CA TYR A 34 -2.89 7.32 -5.99
C TYR A 34 -3.02 5.97 -6.69
N ALA A 35 -4.23 5.62 -7.09
CA ALA A 35 -4.47 4.38 -7.80
C ALA A 35 -5.51 4.54 -8.91
N PHE A 36 -5.37 3.68 -9.92
CA PHE A 36 -6.40 3.46 -10.94
C PHE A 36 -7.19 2.20 -10.58
N PRO A 37 -8.47 2.11 -10.97
CA PRO A 37 -9.19 0.85 -10.96
C PRO A 37 -8.44 -0.22 -11.76
N ASP A 38 -8.49 -1.46 -11.29
CA ASP A 38 -7.88 -2.61 -11.93
C ASP A 38 -8.44 -2.78 -13.36
N GLY A 39 -7.53 -3.07 -14.30
CA GLY A 39 -7.84 -3.15 -15.73
C GLY A 39 -8.18 -1.80 -16.42
N TYR A 40 -8.07 -0.66 -15.74
CA TYR A 40 -8.26 0.64 -16.38
C TYR A 40 -7.19 0.90 -17.44
N THR A 41 -7.62 1.23 -18.66
CA THR A 41 -6.74 1.66 -19.73
C THR A 41 -6.67 3.18 -19.75
N VAL A 42 -5.46 3.73 -19.61
CA VAL A 42 -5.24 5.18 -19.55
C VAL A 42 -5.67 5.82 -20.87
N GLY A 43 -6.77 6.60 -20.82
CA GLY A 43 -7.28 7.45 -21.90
C GLY A 43 -7.21 8.94 -21.57
N ASP A 44 -7.87 9.76 -22.38
CA ASP A 44 -7.89 11.23 -22.23
C ASP A 44 -8.53 11.71 -20.91
N ASP A 45 -9.38 10.89 -20.29
CA ASP A 45 -10.10 11.15 -19.03
C ASP A 45 -9.38 10.61 -17.78
N TRP A 46 -8.11 10.20 -17.88
CA TRP A 46 -7.37 9.57 -16.78
C TRP A 46 -7.35 10.35 -15.47
N GLU A 47 -7.42 11.68 -15.53
CA GLU A 47 -7.42 12.54 -14.33
C GLU A 47 -8.68 12.32 -13.47
N GLU A 48 -9.80 11.94 -14.08
CA GLU A 48 -11.06 11.62 -13.40
C GLU A 48 -11.05 10.21 -12.79
N HIS A 49 -10.17 9.33 -13.27
CA HIS A 49 -10.07 7.94 -12.80
C HIS A 49 -8.91 7.69 -11.85
N LYS A 50 -7.88 8.54 -11.85
CA LYS A 50 -6.77 8.47 -10.88
C LYS A 50 -7.25 9.01 -9.54
N ARG A 51 -7.44 8.13 -8.56
CA ARG A 51 -8.03 8.46 -7.25
C ARG A 51 -6.98 8.42 -6.15
N LEU A 52 -7.04 9.36 -5.22
CA LEU A 52 -6.21 9.36 -4.02
C LEU A 52 -6.91 8.60 -2.89
N TYR A 53 -6.20 7.69 -2.23
CA TYR A 53 -6.72 6.94 -1.11
C TYR A 53 -5.89 7.17 0.15
N ALA A 54 -6.56 7.19 1.30
CA ALA A 54 -5.95 6.93 2.60
C ALA A 54 -6.23 5.48 2.98
N VAL A 55 -5.17 4.73 3.26
CA VAL A 55 -5.20 3.27 3.45
C VAL A 55 -4.58 2.92 4.79
N LEU A 56 -5.27 2.11 5.59
CA LEU A 56 -4.70 1.46 6.77
C LEU A 56 -5.01 -0.04 6.71
N HIS A 57 -3.98 -0.85 6.57
CA HIS A 57 -4.05 -2.30 6.73
C HIS A 57 -3.63 -2.68 8.16
N ARG A 58 -4.37 -3.61 8.77
CA ARG A 58 -4.08 -4.14 10.10
C ARG A 58 -3.84 -5.64 10.01
N PHE A 59 -2.87 -6.10 10.78
CA PHE A 59 -2.44 -7.49 10.83
C PHE A 59 -2.31 -7.95 12.28
N ASP A 60 -2.44 -9.25 12.52
CA ASP A 60 -2.08 -9.83 13.81
C ASP A 60 -0.55 -9.85 14.01
N HIS A 61 -0.10 -10.27 15.19
CA HIS A 61 1.32 -10.42 15.50
C HIS A 61 2.06 -11.43 14.60
N GLU A 62 1.34 -12.34 13.93
CA GLU A 62 1.88 -13.32 12.99
C GLU A 62 1.80 -12.86 11.52
N GLY A 63 1.42 -11.60 11.29
CA GLY A 63 1.34 -10.98 9.98
C GLY A 63 0.10 -11.34 9.17
N ARG A 64 -0.92 -11.99 9.75
CA ARG A 64 -2.17 -12.29 9.05
C ARG A 64 -3.04 -11.04 8.97
N HIS A 65 -3.56 -10.76 7.78
CA HIS A 65 -4.45 -9.64 7.55
C HIS A 65 -5.74 -9.76 8.37
N LEU A 66 -6.04 -8.73 9.16
CA LEU A 66 -7.25 -8.64 10.00
C LEU A 66 -8.35 -7.80 9.35
N GLY A 67 -7.96 -6.82 8.54
CA GLY A 67 -8.89 -5.90 7.91
C GLY A 67 -8.21 -4.64 7.39
N SER A 68 -8.97 -3.81 6.69
CA SER A 68 -8.46 -2.55 6.14
C SER A 68 -9.50 -1.44 6.19
N ASP A 69 -9.03 -0.24 6.50
CA ASP A 69 -9.79 0.99 6.33
C ASP A 69 -9.23 1.70 5.12
N ILE A 70 -10.04 1.79 4.06
CA ILE A 70 -9.65 2.39 2.78
C ILE A 70 -10.69 3.45 2.44
N ARG A 71 -10.23 4.67 2.17
CA ARG A 71 -11.12 5.80 1.85
C ARG A 71 -10.60 6.57 0.65
N CYS A 72 -11.44 6.73 -0.36
CA CYS A 72 -11.18 7.58 -1.52
C CYS A 72 -11.35 9.05 -1.14
N ALA A 73 -10.25 9.81 -1.15
CA ALA A 73 -10.26 11.24 -0.87
C ALA A 73 -10.72 12.07 -2.08
N GLY A 74 -10.74 11.51 -3.29
CA GLY A 74 -11.12 12.20 -4.51
C GLY A 74 -10.20 11.85 -5.66
N THR A 75 -10.38 12.55 -6.76
CA THR A 75 -9.67 12.34 -8.02
C THR A 75 -8.53 13.33 -8.23
N TRP A 76 -7.62 13.01 -9.14
CA TRP A 76 -6.58 13.93 -9.58
C TRP A 76 -7.18 15.17 -10.24
N ALA A 77 -8.27 15.04 -11.00
CA ALA A 77 -9.00 16.18 -11.57
C ALA A 77 -9.47 17.15 -10.47
N GLU A 78 -10.12 16.65 -9.42
CA GLU A 78 -10.54 17.48 -8.27
C GLU A 78 -9.35 18.15 -7.57
N GLN A 79 -8.23 17.43 -7.40
CA GLN A 79 -7.01 18.01 -6.82
C GLN A 79 -6.45 19.14 -7.69
N ARG A 80 -6.53 19.04 -9.02
CA ARG A 80 -6.07 20.11 -9.92
C ARG A 80 -6.94 21.34 -9.85
N GLU A 81 -8.25 21.18 -9.68
CA GLU A 81 -9.19 22.30 -9.52
C GLU A 81 -8.99 23.03 -8.19
N HIS A 82 -8.70 22.27 -7.12
CA HIS A 82 -8.48 22.79 -5.76
C HIS A 82 -7.14 22.33 -5.18
N PRO A 83 -6.01 22.88 -5.66
CA PRO A 83 -4.67 22.35 -5.35
C PRO A 83 -4.20 22.62 -3.91
N HIS A 84 -4.84 23.57 -3.21
CA HIS A 84 -4.42 24.04 -1.90
C HIS A 84 -5.61 24.24 -0.96
N GLY A 85 -5.31 24.20 0.34
CA GLY A 85 -6.29 24.41 1.42
C GLY A 85 -6.88 23.12 1.96
N ASP A 86 -7.63 23.27 3.04
CA ASP A 86 -8.16 22.15 3.84
C ASP A 86 -9.18 21.29 3.06
N ASP A 87 -9.79 21.85 2.02
CA ASP A 87 -10.75 21.16 1.14
C ASP A 87 -10.08 20.39 -0.02
N SER A 88 -8.75 20.52 -0.20
CA SER A 88 -8.02 19.80 -1.25
C SER A 88 -8.08 18.28 -1.03
N VAL A 89 -7.99 17.51 -2.11
CA VAL A 89 -7.99 16.04 -2.07
C VAL A 89 -6.83 15.52 -1.23
N THR A 90 -5.64 16.12 -1.38
CA THR A 90 -4.46 15.79 -0.57
C THR A 90 -4.67 16.07 0.92
N ALA A 91 -5.10 17.29 1.29
CA ALA A 91 -5.29 17.65 2.70
C ALA A 91 -6.34 16.75 3.37
N ARG A 92 -7.40 16.38 2.64
CA ARG A 92 -8.42 15.44 3.10
C ARG A 92 -7.86 14.03 3.32
N ALA A 93 -7.04 13.51 2.40
CA ALA A 93 -6.39 12.22 2.55
C ALA A 93 -5.45 12.20 3.77
N GLU A 94 -4.65 13.25 3.95
CA GLU A 94 -3.74 13.41 5.10
C GLU A 94 -4.51 13.49 6.42
N ALA A 95 -5.60 14.26 6.48
CA ALA A 95 -6.44 14.36 7.67
C ALA A 95 -7.08 13.01 8.05
N TRP A 96 -7.53 12.24 7.07
CA TRP A 96 -8.04 10.89 7.31
C TRP A 96 -6.95 9.93 7.74
N MET A 97 -5.76 10.01 7.15
CA MET A 97 -4.60 9.22 7.55
C MET A 97 -4.24 9.48 9.01
N ALA A 98 -4.13 10.75 9.41
CA ALA A 98 -3.87 11.13 10.80
C ALA A 98 -4.92 10.54 11.75
N ALA A 99 -6.20 10.64 11.42
CA ALA A 99 -7.29 10.08 12.22
C ALA A 99 -7.24 8.54 12.32
N LEU A 100 -6.84 7.86 11.24
CA LEU A 100 -6.65 6.39 11.24
C LEU A 100 -5.49 5.99 12.16
N LEU A 101 -4.35 6.70 12.07
CA LEU A 101 -3.17 6.43 12.89
C LEU A 101 -3.39 6.76 14.38
N ASP A 102 -4.15 7.82 14.68
CA ASP A 102 -4.55 8.16 16.05
C ASP A 102 -5.46 7.09 16.68
N GLY A 103 -6.14 6.30 15.86
CA GLY A 103 -6.94 5.15 16.28
C GLY A 103 -6.13 3.92 16.67
N LEU A 104 -4.80 3.91 16.46
CA LEU A 104 -3.93 2.79 16.80
C LEU A 104 -3.29 2.99 18.20
N PRO A 105 -3.73 2.23 19.22
CA PRO A 105 -3.18 2.36 20.57
C PRO A 105 -1.71 1.94 20.62
N GLU A 106 -0.91 2.72 21.37
CA GLU A 106 0.52 2.46 21.64
C GLU A 106 1.33 2.14 20.37
N ARG A 107 0.98 2.78 19.25
CA ARG A 107 1.66 2.58 17.98
C ARG A 107 3.11 3.03 18.04
N GLU A 108 3.99 2.20 17.50
CA GLU A 108 5.41 2.45 17.28
C GLU A 108 5.76 2.14 15.82
N TYR A 109 6.50 3.03 15.16
CA TYR A 109 6.99 2.82 13.80
C TYR A 109 8.24 1.94 13.79
N GLY A 110 8.36 1.08 12.78
CA GLY A 110 9.49 0.17 12.61
C GLY A 110 9.16 -1.02 11.73
N ASP A 111 10.17 -1.84 11.43
CA ASP A 111 10.05 -2.95 10.47
C ASP A 111 8.88 -3.88 10.82
N ILE A 112 8.15 -4.33 9.80
CA ILE A 112 7.06 -5.30 9.94
C ILE A 112 7.37 -6.57 9.14
N ALA A 113 6.62 -7.62 9.43
CA ALA A 113 6.68 -8.88 8.69
C ALA A 113 5.25 -9.40 8.53
N ILE A 114 4.74 -9.38 7.30
CA ILE A 114 3.33 -9.65 7.00
C ILE A 114 3.18 -10.75 5.97
N ARG A 115 2.05 -11.45 6.02
CA ARG A 115 1.71 -12.46 5.00
C ARG A 115 1.09 -11.78 3.78
N PRO A 116 1.29 -12.34 2.57
CA PRO A 116 0.56 -11.89 1.39
C PRO A 116 -0.95 -11.87 1.64
N PHE A 117 -1.61 -10.85 1.10
CA PHE A 117 -3.04 -10.65 1.21
C PHE A 117 -3.53 -9.84 0.01
N ARG A 118 -4.81 -9.99 -0.31
CA ARG A 118 -5.43 -9.33 -1.46
C ARG A 118 -6.84 -8.89 -1.11
N LEU A 119 -7.15 -7.63 -1.40
CA LEU A 119 -8.51 -7.13 -1.42
C LEU A 119 -8.72 -6.13 -2.56
N THR A 120 -9.98 -5.91 -2.92
CA THR A 120 -10.36 -4.93 -3.95
C THR A 120 -11.39 -3.98 -3.36
N VAL A 121 -11.15 -2.68 -3.48
CA VAL A 121 -12.05 -1.61 -3.01
C VAL A 121 -12.20 -0.59 -4.13
N ASP A 122 -13.44 -0.21 -4.46
CA ASP A 122 -13.75 0.73 -5.55
C ASP A 122 -13.13 0.36 -6.91
N GLY A 123 -12.94 -0.95 -7.13
CA GLY A 123 -12.29 -1.50 -8.31
C GLY A 123 -10.76 -1.49 -8.26
N VAL A 124 -10.13 -0.92 -7.23
CA VAL A 124 -8.67 -0.86 -7.08
C VAL A 124 -8.16 -2.06 -6.27
N LEU A 125 -7.05 -2.65 -6.71
CA LEU A 125 -6.34 -3.70 -5.98
C LEU A 125 -5.50 -3.09 -4.85
N PHE A 126 -5.70 -3.59 -3.62
CA PHE A 126 -4.85 -3.32 -2.47
C PHE A 126 -4.35 -4.65 -1.90
N GLY A 127 -3.06 -4.75 -1.64
CA GLY A 127 -2.51 -5.95 -1.06
C GLY A 127 -1.05 -6.16 -1.36
N LEU A 128 -0.45 -7.09 -0.61
CA LEU A 128 0.86 -7.65 -0.92
C LEU A 128 0.64 -8.96 -1.66
N VAL A 129 0.86 -8.95 -2.97
CA VAL A 129 0.51 -10.04 -3.89
C VAL A 129 1.78 -10.73 -4.37
N VAL A 130 1.81 -12.06 -4.34
CA VAL A 130 2.91 -12.82 -4.93
C VAL A 130 2.72 -12.82 -6.44
N GLU A 131 3.72 -12.30 -7.15
CA GLU A 131 3.77 -12.22 -8.60
C GLU A 131 4.81 -13.20 -9.16
N HIS A 132 4.55 -13.63 -10.40
CA HIS A 132 5.35 -14.63 -11.11
C HIS A 132 5.72 -14.09 -12.48
N ARG A 133 6.97 -14.31 -12.92
CA ARG A 133 7.38 -13.95 -14.28
C ARG A 133 7.07 -15.09 -15.24
N ASP A 134 6.06 -14.90 -16.09
CA ASP A 134 5.72 -15.84 -17.18
C ASP A 134 6.65 -15.62 -18.40
N ASP A 135 7.95 -15.96 -18.28
CA ASP A 135 8.85 -16.05 -19.43
C ASP A 135 9.43 -17.48 -19.52
N GLU A 136 9.00 -18.24 -20.54
CA GLU A 136 9.46 -19.63 -20.81
C GLU A 136 10.98 -19.75 -21.11
N ASP A 137 11.68 -18.62 -21.30
CA ASP A 137 13.11 -18.52 -21.63
C ASP A 137 13.96 -17.86 -20.53
N SER A 138 13.40 -17.56 -19.36
CA SER A 138 14.17 -17.08 -18.22
C SER A 138 14.78 -18.26 -17.46
N ASP A 139 16.09 -18.22 -17.20
CA ASP A 139 16.86 -19.19 -16.42
C ASP A 139 16.49 -19.16 -14.91
N GLY A 140 15.20 -19.14 -14.57
CA GLY A 140 14.67 -19.18 -13.21
C GLY A 140 14.72 -17.85 -12.46
N GLU A 141 14.36 -16.73 -13.10
CA GLU A 141 14.17 -15.45 -12.39
C GLU A 141 13.05 -15.54 -11.34
N ASP A 142 13.31 -14.89 -10.20
CA ASP A 142 12.65 -15.14 -8.92
C ASP A 142 11.24 -14.54 -8.84
N ASP A 143 10.28 -15.34 -8.35
CA ASP A 143 9.00 -14.86 -7.82
C ASP A 143 9.22 -13.70 -6.83
N TRP A 144 8.30 -12.73 -6.80
CA TRP A 144 8.38 -11.56 -5.92
C TRP A 144 7.06 -11.26 -5.24
N ALA A 145 7.09 -10.40 -4.22
CA ALA A 145 5.88 -9.89 -3.60
C ALA A 145 5.72 -8.41 -3.93
N GLU A 146 4.59 -8.03 -4.54
CA GLU A 146 4.30 -6.67 -4.98
C GLU A 146 3.25 -6.02 -4.06
N LEU A 147 3.57 -4.85 -3.50
CA LEU A 147 2.62 -4.07 -2.71
C LEU A 147 1.81 -3.14 -3.60
N TYR A 148 0.56 -3.51 -3.85
CA TYR A 148 -0.40 -2.69 -4.58
C TYR A 148 -1.20 -1.77 -3.65
N PRO A 149 -1.54 -0.55 -4.11
CA PRO A 149 -1.25 0.03 -5.42
C PRO A 149 0.07 0.81 -5.47
N ASP A 150 0.86 0.81 -4.39
CA ASP A 150 2.10 1.57 -4.27
C ASP A 150 3.24 1.09 -5.18
N GLN A 151 3.09 -0.09 -5.79
CA GLN A 151 4.05 -0.72 -6.69
C GLN A 151 5.44 -0.83 -6.05
N LEU A 152 5.49 -1.38 -4.83
CA LEU A 152 6.74 -1.72 -4.16
C LEU A 152 7.00 -3.22 -4.30
N GLY A 153 8.03 -3.59 -5.05
CA GLY A 153 8.41 -4.98 -5.29
C GLY A 153 9.46 -5.46 -4.27
N PHE A 154 9.16 -6.55 -3.56
CA PHE A 154 10.04 -7.20 -2.59
C PHE A 154 10.56 -8.52 -3.16
N TYR A 155 11.88 -8.70 -3.09
CA TYR A 155 12.58 -9.83 -3.71
C TYR A 155 13.48 -10.55 -2.72
N ALA A 156 14.04 -11.68 -3.16
CA ALA A 156 15.20 -12.28 -2.51
C ALA A 156 16.33 -11.22 -2.34
N PRO A 157 17.03 -11.16 -1.18
CA PRO A 157 17.09 -12.17 -0.12
C PRO A 157 15.99 -12.09 0.93
N TRP A 158 14.91 -11.32 0.70
CA TRP A 158 13.82 -11.10 1.64
C TRP A 158 14.33 -10.44 2.92
N ASP A 159 15.03 -9.32 2.77
CA ASP A 159 15.55 -8.50 3.88
C ASP A 159 14.70 -7.25 4.17
N GLY A 160 13.58 -7.10 3.45
CA GLY A 160 12.63 -6.02 3.61
C GLY A 160 12.89 -4.80 2.75
N GLN A 161 13.96 -4.81 1.94
CA GLN A 161 14.17 -3.81 0.90
C GLN A 161 13.21 -4.04 -0.28
N TYR A 162 12.92 -2.96 -0.99
CA TYR A 162 12.01 -2.96 -2.13
C TYR A 162 12.54 -2.10 -3.27
N ASP A 163 12.06 -2.42 -4.47
CA ASP A 163 12.23 -1.62 -5.68
C ASP A 163 10.90 -0.96 -6.09
N THR A 164 10.98 0.14 -6.84
CA THR A 164 9.83 0.95 -7.33
C THR A 164 9.94 1.24 -8.81
#